data_AF-A0A380FEP7-F1
#
_entry.id   AF-A0A380FEP7-F1
#
_cell.length_a   1.000
_cell.length_b   1.000
_cell.length_c   1.000
_cell.angle_alpha   90.00
_cell.angle_beta   90.00
_cell.angle_gamma   90.00
#
_symmetry.space_group_name_H-M   'P 1'
#
loop_
_entity.id
_entity.type
_entity.pdbx_description
1 polymer ?
#
loop_
_entity_poly.entity_id
_entity_poly.type
_entity_poly.pdbx_seq_one_letter_code
_entity_poly.pdbx_strand_id
1 'polypeptide(L)' 'MAEQQVFKFAGNVEAKGLMQDVADVVVTDGYTGNMILKNLEGVAKSIGKMFKSTLLSSFKNKMAALILRKDFKSVND' A
#
# COMPACT_ATOMS: atom_id res chain seq x y z
N MET A 1 -5.12 42.16 6.75
CA MET A 1 -5.64 40.97 6.05
C MET A 1 -4.81 39.80 6.54
N ALA A 2 -5.42 38.80 7.21
CA ALA A 2 -4.68 37.63 7.65
C ALA A 2 -4.38 36.75 6.43
N GLU A 3 -3.12 36.36 6.28
CA GLU A 3 -2.66 35.44 5.25
C GLU A 3 -3.29 34.07 5.51
N GLN A 4 -4.16 33.60 4.62
CA GLN A 4 -4.69 32.24 4.71
C GLN A 4 -3.58 31.27 4.29
N GLN A 5 -3.06 30.50 5.24
CA GLN A 5 -2.16 29.39 4.92
C GLN A 5 -2.96 28.32 4.15
N VAL A 6 -2.67 28.21 2.85
CA VAL A 6 -3.35 27.28 1.93
C VAL A 6 -3.04 25.81 2.24
N PHE A 7 -1.88 25.53 2.87
CA PHE A 7 -1.48 24.20 3.31
C PHE A 7 -0.47 24.27 4.45
N LYS A 8 -0.26 23.15 5.15
CA LYS A 8 0.78 23.00 6.18
C LYS A 8 1.94 22.17 5.63
N PHE A 9 3.14 22.76 5.58
CA PHE A 9 4.33 22.02 5.18
C PHE A 9 4.85 21.19 6.36
N ALA A 10 4.67 19.87 6.29
CA ALA A 10 5.07 18.93 7.34
C ALA A 10 6.58 18.60 7.35
N GLY A 11 7.34 19.08 6.37
CA GLY A 11 8.77 18.79 6.22
C GLY A 11 9.07 17.66 5.23
N ASN A 12 10.30 17.14 5.30
CA ASN A 12 10.76 16.06 4.43
C ASN A 12 10.31 14.70 4.96
N VAL A 13 9.90 13.82 4.05
CA VAL A 13 9.44 12.47 4.35
C VAL A 13 10.41 11.45 3.77
N GLU A 14 10.82 10.48 4.57
CA GLU A 14 11.61 9.34 4.08
C GLU A 14 10.72 8.34 3.33
N ALA A 15 11.25 7.76 2.24
CA ALA A 15 10.50 6.81 1.41
C ALA A 15 9.93 5.60 2.18
N LYS A 16 10.61 5.16 3.26
CA LYS A 16 10.15 4.07 4.13
C LYS A 16 8.88 4.42 4.92
N GLY A 17 8.67 5.71 5.21
CA GLY A 17 7.52 6.21 5.96
C GLY A 17 6.28 6.43 5.10
N LEU A 18 6.36 6.31 3.77
CA LEU A 18 5.25 6.65 2.86
C LEU A 18 3.96 5.84 3.10
N MET A 19 4.06 4.64 3.67
CA MET A 19 2.91 3.80 4.00
C MET A 19 2.47 3.91 5.48
N GLN A 20 3.04 4.85 6.23
CA GLN A 20 2.87 4.98 7.69
C GLN A 20 2.11 6.25 8.10
N ASP A 21 1.25 6.76 7.21
CA ASP A 21 0.39 7.93 7.48
C ASP A 21 1.16 9.20 7.90
N VAL A 22 2.29 9.44 7.24
CA VAL A 22 3.22 10.54 7.56
C VAL A 22 2.80 11.91 7.01
N ALA A 23 1.95 11.92 5.97
CA ALA A 23 1.39 13.12 5.36
C ALA A 23 0.21 12.73 4.44
N ASP A 24 -0.78 13.63 4.32
CA ASP A 24 -1.90 13.47 3.38
C ASP A 24 -1.46 13.63 1.92
N VAL A 25 -0.46 14.49 1.67
CA VAL A 25 0.05 14.80 0.34
C VAL A 25 1.58 14.82 0.37
N VAL A 26 2.20 13.99 -0.47
CA VAL A 26 3.65 13.95 -0.67
C VAL A 26 3.99 14.47 -2.07
N VAL A 27 4.93 15.40 -2.15
CA VAL A 27 5.39 16.01 -3.41
C VAL A 27 6.76 15.42 -3.80
N THR A 28 6.91 15.05 -5.06
CA THR A 28 8.15 14.48 -5.62
C THR A 28 8.26 14.83 -7.10
N ASP A 29 9.47 14.73 -7.67
CA ASP A 29 9.65 14.77 -9.12
C ASP A 29 9.06 13.50 -9.79
N GLY A 30 8.81 13.59 -11.10
CA GLY A 30 8.16 12.52 -11.86
C GLY A 30 8.98 11.23 -11.99
N TYR A 31 10.31 11.31 -11.95
CA TYR A 31 11.17 10.13 -12.03
C TYR A 31 11.11 9.35 -10.72
N THR A 32 11.37 10.03 -9.60
CA THR A 32 11.31 9.42 -8.26
C THR A 32 9.90 8.91 -7.94
N GLY A 33 8.86 9.70 -8.25
CA GLY A 33 7.48 9.30 -8.03
C GLY A 33 7.08 8.05 -8.83
N ASN A 34 7.47 7.96 -10.10
CA ASN A 34 7.18 6.78 -10.91
C ASN A 34 7.93 5.53 -10.41
N MET A 35 9.20 5.67 -10.01
CA MET A 35 9.96 4.56 -9.43
C MET A 35 9.29 4.04 -8.15
N ILE A 36 8.90 4.94 -7.24
CA ILE A 36 8.24 4.57 -5.99
C ILE A 36 6.90 3.89 -6.26
N LEU A 37 6.04 4.47 -7.09
CA LEU A 37 4.71 3.96 -7.39
C LEU A 37 4.78 2.56 -8.03
N LYS A 38 5.66 2.36 -9.02
CA LYS A 38 5.84 1.06 -9.68
C LYS A 38 6.45 0.02 -8.74
N ASN A 39 7.34 0.42 -7.86
CA ASN A 39 7.89 -0.48 -6.84
C ASN A 39 6.79 -0.93 -5.87
N LEU A 40 5.98 0.00 -5.35
CA LEU A 40 4.85 -0.33 -4.46
C LEU A 40 3.84 -1.26 -5.13
N GLU A 41 3.46 -1.00 -6.39
CA GLU A 41 2.61 -1.90 -7.18
C GLU A 41 3.23 -3.30 -7.34
N GLY A 42 4.53 -3.38 -7.64
CA GLY A 42 5.26 -4.62 -7.86
C GLY A 42 5.38 -5.46 -6.58
N VAL A 43 5.69 -4.80 -5.46
CA VAL A 43 5.75 -5.43 -4.13
C VAL A 43 4.37 -5.95 -3.72
N ALA A 44 3.31 -5.13 -3.85
CA ALA A 44 1.95 -5.55 -3.53
C ALA A 44 1.51 -6.78 -4.35
N LYS A 45 1.77 -6.78 -5.66
CA LYS A 45 1.49 -7.93 -6.54
C LYS A 45 2.30 -9.17 -6.15
N SER A 46 3.57 -9.00 -5.79
CA SER A 46 4.45 -10.10 -5.39
C SER A 46 3.98 -10.73 -4.07
N ILE A 47 3.65 -9.91 -3.08
CA ILE A 47 3.07 -10.34 -1.81
C ILE A 47 1.76 -11.09 -2.06
N GLY A 48 0.84 -10.51 -2.84
CA GLY A 48 -0.42 -11.16 -3.20
C GLY A 48 -0.25 -12.52 -3.88
N LYS A 49 0.74 -12.65 -4.78
CA LYS A 49 1.07 -13.92 -5.45
C LYS A 49 1.59 -14.96 -4.46
N MET A 50 2.49 -14.56 -3.54
CA MET A 50 3.00 -15.46 -2.50
C MET A 50 1.87 -15.94 -1.58
N PHE A 51 1.02 -15.04 -1.09
CA PHE A 51 -0.15 -15.39 -0.28
C PHE A 51 -1.06 -16.38 -1.00
N LYS A 52 -1.43 -16.09 -2.26
CA LYS A 52 -2.27 -16.99 -3.06
C LYS A 52 -1.63 -18.36 -3.25
N SER A 53 -0.32 -18.42 -3.50
CA SER A 53 0.39 -19.70 -3.67
C SER A 53 0.38 -20.52 -2.39
N THR A 54 0.62 -19.89 -1.24
CA THR A 54 0.64 -20.57 0.07
C THR A 54 -0.76 -21.04 0.47
N LEU A 55 -1.79 -20.21 0.26
CA LEU A 55 -3.18 -20.56 0.55
C LEU A 55 -3.72 -21.69 -0.33
N LEU A 56 -3.23 -21.82 -1.57
CA LEU A 56 -3.68 -22.86 -2.49
C LEU A 56 -2.81 -24.14 -2.50
N SER A 57 -1.72 -24.17 -1.74
CA SER A 57 -0.73 -25.25 -1.80
C SER A 57 -1.20 -26.60 -1.27
N SER A 58 -2.26 -26.64 -0.45
CA SER A 58 -2.73 -27.87 0.21
C SER A 58 -4.23 -27.84 0.48
N PHE A 59 -4.87 -29.00 0.63
CA PHE A 59 -6.31 -29.10 0.90
C PHE A 59 -6.71 -28.37 2.20
N LYS A 60 -5.91 -28.51 3.26
CA LYS A 60 -6.07 -27.76 4.52
C LYS A 60 -6.00 -26.24 4.30
N ASN A 61 -5.02 -25.77 3.53
CA ASN A 61 -4.83 -24.35 3.25
C ASN A 61 -5.97 -23.80 2.38
N LYS A 62 -6.50 -24.59 1.45
CA LYS A 62 -7.68 -24.22 0.65
C LYS A 62 -8.93 -24.05 1.52
N MET A 63 -9.12 -24.90 2.53
CA MET A 63 -10.21 -24.71 3.49
C MET A 63 -10.02 -23.43 4.32
N ALA A 64 -8.80 -23.17 4.81
CA ALA A 64 -8.48 -21.92 5.50
C ALA A 64 -8.72 -20.69 4.59
N ALA A 65 -8.32 -20.77 3.32
CA ALA A 65 -8.55 -19.72 2.33
C ALA A 65 -10.05 -19.45 2.10
N LEU A 66 -10.91 -20.47 2.20
CA LEU A 66 -12.35 -20.32 2.02
C LEU A 66 -13.01 -19.59 3.20
N ILE A 67 -12.53 -19.81 4.42
CA ILE A 67 -12.94 -19.07 5.62
C ILE A 67 -12.50 -17.61 5.47
N LEU A 68 -11.21 -17.39 5.20
CA LEU A 68 -10.62 -16.06 5.08
C LEU A 68 -11.11 -15.27 3.85
N ARG A 69 -11.72 -15.93 2.87
CA ARG A 69 -12.23 -15.27 1.65
C ARG A 69 -13.25 -14.18 1.97
N LYS A 70 -14.04 -14.33 3.04
CA LYS A 70 -15.00 -13.31 3.47
C LYS A 70 -14.29 -12.08 4.04
N ASP A 71 -13.24 -12.30 4.82
CA ASP A 71 -12.47 -11.22 5.46
C ASP A 71 -11.61 -10.46 4.44
N PHE A 72 -10.97 -11.17 3.51
CA PHE A 72 -10.20 -10.54 2.42
C PHE A 72 -11.06 -9.76 1.44
N LYS A 73 -12.35 -10.09 1.29
CA LYS A 73 -13.27 -9.30 0.45
C LYS A 73 -13.45 -7.88 1.00
N SER A 74 -13.36 -7.71 2.32
CA SER A 74 -13.47 -6.41 3.00
C SER A 74 -12.23 -5.53 2.86
N VAL A 75 -11.09 -6.07 2.40
CA VAL A 75 -9.83 -5.32 2.25
C VAL A 75 -9.72 -4.65 0.87
N ASN A 76 -10.61 -5.02 -0.07
CA ASN A 76 -10.63 -4.53 -1.45
C ASN A 76 -11.79 -3.56 -1.72
N ASP A 77 -12.51 -3.15 -0.68
CA ASP A 77 -13.49 -2.05 -0.63
C ASP A 77 -12.86 -0.89 0.17
#